data_AF-A0A7J4P0J3-F1
#
_entry.id   AF-A0A7J4P0J3-F1
#
_cell.length_a   1.000
_cell.length_b   1.000
_cell.length_c   1.000
_cell.angle_alpha   90.00
_cell.angle_beta   90.00
_cell.angle_gamma   90.00
#
_symmetry.space_group_name_H-M   'P 1'
#
loop_
_entity.id
_entity.type
_entity.pdbx_description
1 polymer ?
#
loop_
_entity_poly.entity_id
_entity_poly.type
_entity_poly.pdbx_seq_one_letter_code
_entity_poly.pdbx_strand_id
1 'polypeptide(L)'
;MKILRDDLGFVIRGERFVSYQEVQCFRYLQWLGLSLDEMGHEHQVGRWSFDFFPREKVFWEHHPIGMKSGEDLYKYGKRRRLTLNAFGYSKAPLVVSDVMFKDQWEVCDMMNDYEIDFKEGRVKGDPTICFVRDYSRDWEAVTGVEFTRDSIDAGAPLIFAGE
;
A
#
# COMPACT_ATOMS: atom_id res chain seq x y z
N MET A 1 19.69 2.72 -10.04
CA MET A 1 18.82 3.90 -10.22
C MET A 1 19.25 4.96 -9.23
N LYS A 2 19.56 6.19 -9.67
CA LYS A 2 19.94 7.28 -8.76
C LYS A 2 18.67 7.82 -8.10
N ILE A 3 18.67 7.89 -6.76
CA ILE A 3 17.62 8.53 -5.98
C ILE A 3 18.23 9.80 -5.41
N LEU A 4 17.59 10.94 -5.67
CA LEU A 4 17.93 12.20 -5.02
C LEU A 4 16.95 12.40 -3.86
N ARG A 5 17.40 13.06 -2.80
CA ARG A 5 16.57 13.41 -1.65
C ARG A 5 16.79 14.89 -1.33
N ASP A 6 15.69 15.59 -1.09
CA ASP A 6 15.67 16.97 -0.61
C ASP A 6 14.63 17.09 0.53
N ASP A 7 14.41 18.31 1.01
CA ASP A 7 13.47 18.58 2.10
C ASP A 7 12.00 18.33 1.73
N LEU A 8 11.70 18.23 0.42
CA LEU A 8 10.37 18.00 -0.12
C LEU A 8 10.12 16.53 -0.48
N GLY A 9 11.11 15.64 -0.28
CA GLY A 9 10.95 14.20 -0.46
C GLY A 9 12.06 13.56 -1.32
N PHE A 10 11.65 12.64 -2.19
CA PHE A 10 12.54 11.85 -3.04
C PHE A 10 12.29 12.18 -4.50
N VAL A 11 13.36 12.30 -5.30
CA VAL A 11 13.26 12.49 -6.75
C VAL A 11 13.87 11.31 -7.49
N ILE A 12 13.06 10.70 -8.35
CA ILE A 12 13.44 9.53 -9.16
C ILE A 12 13.02 9.79 -10.60
N ARG A 13 14.01 9.88 -11.51
CA ARG A 13 13.78 10.15 -12.94
C ARG A 13 12.97 11.44 -13.23
N GLY A 14 13.05 12.43 -12.35
CA GLY A 14 12.32 13.70 -12.49
C GLY A 14 11.01 13.75 -11.70
N GLU A 15 10.49 12.60 -11.29
CA GLU A 15 9.27 12.49 -10.48
C GLU A 15 9.54 12.64 -9.00
N ARG A 16 8.62 13.32 -8.31
CA ARG A 16 8.73 13.64 -6.89
C ARG A 16 7.80 12.76 -6.08
N PHE A 17 8.35 12.10 -5.07
CA PHE A 17 7.63 11.26 -4.13
C PHE A 17 7.73 11.86 -2.74
N VAL A 18 6.60 11.99 -2.06
CA VAL A 18 6.52 12.64 -0.75
C VAL A 18 7.08 11.75 0.36
N SER A 19 7.18 10.44 0.14
CA SER A 19 7.68 9.50 1.13
C SER A 19 8.52 8.36 0.55
N TYR A 20 9.35 7.76 1.41
CA TYR A 20 10.10 6.56 1.03
C TYR A 20 9.19 5.34 0.78
N GLN A 21 8.01 5.33 1.39
CA GLN A 21 7.02 4.27 1.23
C GLN A 21 6.40 4.31 -0.17
N GLU A 22 6.06 5.51 -0.65
CA GLU A 22 5.62 5.75 -2.01
C GLU A 22 6.69 5.36 -3.05
N VAL A 23 7.98 5.59 -2.73
CA VAL A 23 9.09 5.11 -3.56
C VAL A 23 9.11 3.58 -3.69
N GLN A 24 8.79 2.82 -2.63
CA GLN A 24 8.73 1.35 -2.74
C GLN A 24 7.54 0.91 -3.60
N CYS A 25 6.40 1.59 -3.47
CA CYS A 25 5.23 1.36 -4.31
C CYS A 25 5.54 1.60 -5.79
N PHE A 26 6.19 2.72 -6.10
CA PHE A 26 6.65 3.05 -7.45
C PHE A 26 7.63 2.00 -8.01
N ARG A 27 8.61 1.56 -7.21
CA ARG A 27 9.58 0.53 -7.62
C ARG A 27 8.90 -0.81 -7.90
N TYR A 28 7.87 -1.17 -7.14
CA TYR A 28 7.08 -2.36 -7.40
C TYR A 28 6.34 -2.26 -8.74
N LEU A 29 5.68 -1.13 -9.03
CA LEU A 29 5.04 -0.92 -10.33
C LEU A 29 6.04 -0.94 -11.49
N GLN A 30 7.24 -0.39 -11.30
CA GLN A 30 8.34 -0.51 -12.27
C GLN A 30 8.75 -1.97 -12.49
N TRP A 31 8.84 -2.76 -11.42
CA TRP A 31 9.18 -4.17 -11.49
C TRP A 31 8.12 -4.98 -12.25
N LEU A 32 6.83 -4.61 -12.16
CA LEU A 32 5.75 -5.17 -13.00
C LEU A 32 5.90 -4.81 -14.51
N GLY A 33 6.86 -3.93 -14.84
CA GLY A 33 7.17 -3.50 -16.19
C GLY A 33 6.32 -2.32 -16.67
N LEU A 34 5.71 -1.57 -15.75
CA LEU A 34 4.95 -0.36 -16.08
C LEU A 34 5.91 0.80 -16.38
N SER A 35 5.63 1.54 -17.45
CA SER A 35 6.24 2.85 -17.66
C SER A 35 5.66 3.89 -16.71
N LEU A 36 6.32 5.05 -16.59
CA LEU A 36 5.88 6.11 -15.69
C LEU A 36 4.45 6.59 -16.02
N ASP A 37 4.17 6.84 -17.30
CA ASP A 37 2.86 7.27 -17.78
C ASP A 37 1.78 6.21 -17.49
N GLU A 38 2.14 4.92 -17.55
CA GLU A 38 1.22 3.82 -17.23
C GLU A 38 0.96 3.66 -15.73
N MET A 39 1.72 4.26 -14.83
CA MET A 39 1.48 4.12 -13.37
C MET A 39 0.36 5.04 -12.88
N GLY A 40 0.10 6.14 -13.59
CA GLY A 40 -0.85 7.16 -13.13
C GLY A 40 -0.48 7.70 -11.76
N HIS A 41 0.79 8.06 -11.56
CA HIS A 41 1.29 8.62 -10.29
C HIS A 41 0.63 9.99 -10.01
N GLU A 42 0.17 10.21 -8.78
CA GLU A 42 -0.61 11.38 -8.35
C GLU A 42 -1.84 11.69 -9.24
N HIS A 43 -2.58 10.65 -9.64
CA HIS A 43 -3.72 10.78 -10.53
C HIS A 43 -4.83 11.65 -9.94
N GLN A 44 -5.26 12.67 -10.70
CA GLN A 44 -6.27 13.63 -10.26
C GLN A 44 -7.69 13.17 -10.60
N VAL A 45 -8.55 13.10 -9.57
CA VAL A 45 -9.99 12.91 -9.70
C VAL A 45 -10.70 14.13 -9.10
N GLY A 46 -11.08 15.07 -9.97
CA GLY A 46 -11.58 16.37 -9.55
C GLY A 46 -10.50 17.17 -8.82
N ARG A 47 -10.70 17.42 -7.52
CA ARG A 47 -9.71 18.12 -6.66
C ARG A 47 -8.85 17.17 -5.81
N TRP A 48 -9.02 15.87 -6.00
CA TRP A 48 -8.42 14.85 -5.15
C TRP A 48 -7.31 14.13 -5.91
N SER A 49 -6.13 14.05 -5.32
CA SER A 49 -5.03 13.22 -5.80
C SER A 49 -5.15 11.81 -5.24
N PHE A 50 -4.91 10.78 -6.05
CA PHE A 50 -4.72 9.38 -5.65
C PHE A 50 -3.28 8.97 -5.97
N ASP A 51 -2.62 8.22 -5.09
CA ASP A 51 -1.18 7.95 -5.26
C ASP A 51 -0.84 7.27 -6.58
N PHE A 52 -1.60 6.23 -6.98
CA PHE A 52 -1.43 5.56 -8.27
C PHE A 52 -2.76 5.16 -8.92
N PHE A 53 -2.79 5.15 -10.25
CA PHE A 53 -3.87 4.55 -11.04
C PHE A 53 -3.32 3.75 -12.23
N PRO A 54 -2.64 2.60 -11.98
CA PRO A 54 -1.94 1.88 -13.03
C PRO A 54 -2.86 1.44 -14.17
N ARG A 55 -2.48 1.86 -15.38
CA ARG A 55 -3.14 1.59 -16.67
C ARG A 55 -4.63 1.95 -16.69
N GLU A 56 -5.05 2.87 -15.81
CA GLU A 56 -6.44 3.24 -15.61
C GLU A 56 -7.35 2.06 -15.20
N LYS A 57 -6.80 1.07 -14.48
CA LYS A 57 -7.55 -0.12 -14.09
C LYS A 57 -7.86 -0.20 -12.59
N VAL A 58 -6.89 0.06 -11.72
CA VAL A 58 -7.03 -0.08 -10.26
C VAL A 58 -6.44 1.13 -9.58
N PHE A 59 -7.22 1.81 -8.74
CA PHE A 59 -6.69 2.88 -7.90
C PHE A 59 -5.92 2.30 -6.72
N TRP A 60 -4.82 2.94 -6.34
CA TRP A 60 -4.06 2.59 -5.15
C TRP A 60 -3.77 3.81 -4.30
N GLU A 61 -4.09 3.71 -3.02
CA GLU A 61 -3.75 4.67 -1.96
C GLU A 61 -2.88 3.95 -0.91
N HIS A 62 -1.72 4.51 -0.60
CA HIS A 62 -0.76 3.95 0.33
C HIS A 62 -0.36 4.98 1.40
N HIS A 63 -1.01 4.90 2.56
CA HIS A 63 -0.91 5.92 3.60
C HIS A 63 -0.54 5.36 4.98
N PRO A 64 0.65 4.75 5.15
CA PRO A 64 1.00 4.13 6.42
C PRO A 64 1.30 5.12 7.56
N ILE A 65 1.42 6.41 7.23
CA ILE A 65 1.64 7.49 8.21
C ILE A 65 0.35 8.29 8.46
N GLY A 66 -0.53 8.44 7.47
CA GLY A 66 -1.82 9.12 7.62
C GLY A 66 -2.74 8.44 8.65
N MET A 67 -2.56 7.14 8.84
CA MET A 67 -3.21 6.33 9.86
C MET A 67 -2.67 6.55 11.28
N LYS A 68 -1.39 6.95 11.43
CA LYS A 68 -0.81 7.31 12.74
C LYS A 68 -1.37 8.61 13.31
N SER A 69 -2.02 9.44 12.49
CA SER A 69 -2.80 10.61 12.92
C SER A 69 -4.15 10.26 13.55
N GLY A 70 -4.51 8.97 13.67
CA GLY A 70 -5.74 8.49 14.30
C GLY A 70 -6.94 8.40 13.36
N GLU A 71 -6.74 8.58 12.04
CA GLU A 71 -7.80 8.32 11.07
C GLU A 71 -7.90 6.80 10.80
N ASP A 72 -9.13 6.28 10.85
CA ASP A 72 -9.42 4.86 10.56
C ASP A 72 -9.35 4.56 9.05
N LEU A 73 -8.55 3.56 8.64
CA LEU A 73 -8.35 3.20 7.22
C LEU A 73 -9.67 2.94 6.51
N TYR A 74 -10.60 2.27 7.19
CA TYR A 74 -11.85 1.84 6.58
C TYR A 74 -12.73 3.05 6.30
N LYS A 75 -12.81 4.01 7.23
CA LYS A 75 -13.49 5.29 7.02
C LYS A 75 -12.84 6.09 5.90
N TYR A 76 -11.50 6.19 5.91
CA TYR A 76 -10.74 6.85 4.84
C TYR A 76 -11.07 6.22 3.48
N GLY A 77 -10.87 4.91 3.34
CA GLY A 77 -11.06 4.19 2.09
C GLY A 77 -12.50 4.24 1.59
N LYS A 78 -13.50 4.13 2.47
CA LYS A 78 -14.92 4.30 2.10
C LYS A 78 -15.19 5.71 1.55
N ARG A 79 -14.62 6.77 2.15
CA ARG A 79 -14.76 8.14 1.65
C ARG A 79 -14.10 8.30 0.27
N ARG A 80 -12.91 7.73 0.08
CA ARG A 80 -12.21 7.72 -1.22
C ARG A 80 -13.02 6.97 -2.28
N ARG A 81 -13.58 5.81 -1.92
CA ARG A 81 -14.47 5.03 -2.79
C ARG A 81 -15.70 5.79 -3.24
N LEU A 82 -16.36 6.50 -2.33
CA LEU A 82 -17.51 7.36 -2.64
C LEU A 82 -17.13 8.49 -3.60
N THR A 83 -15.94 9.08 -3.44
CA THR A 83 -15.41 10.09 -4.35
C THR A 83 -15.24 9.52 -5.75
N LEU A 84 -14.55 8.38 -5.90
CA LEU A 84 -14.39 7.73 -7.19
C LEU A 84 -15.74 7.40 -7.86
N ASN A 85 -16.72 6.93 -7.08
CA ASN A 85 -18.07 6.64 -7.59
C ASN A 85 -18.77 7.89 -8.13
N ALA A 86 -18.64 9.03 -7.44
CA ALA A 86 -19.23 10.30 -7.87
C ALA A 86 -18.62 10.84 -9.18
N PHE A 87 -17.37 10.44 -9.48
CA PHE A 87 -16.66 10.82 -10.71
C PHE A 87 -16.69 9.73 -11.79
N GLY A 88 -17.55 8.71 -11.66
CA GLY A 88 -17.78 7.71 -12.71
C GLY A 88 -16.87 6.48 -12.66
N TYR A 89 -15.98 6.36 -11.66
CA TYR A 89 -15.06 5.24 -11.50
C TYR A 89 -15.64 4.07 -10.69
N SER A 90 -16.96 3.87 -10.70
CA SER A 90 -17.64 2.87 -9.86
C SER A 90 -17.22 1.42 -10.15
N LYS A 91 -16.63 1.16 -11.32
CA LYS A 91 -16.15 -0.17 -11.74
C LYS A 91 -14.64 -0.38 -11.54
N ALA A 92 -13.87 0.67 -11.33
CA ALA A 92 -12.44 0.56 -11.09
C ALA A 92 -12.20 0.23 -9.62
N PRO A 93 -11.53 -0.87 -9.25
CA PRO A 93 -11.23 -1.21 -7.87
C PRO A 93 -10.39 -0.12 -7.18
N LEU A 94 -10.52 -0.03 -5.86
CA LEU A 94 -9.65 0.80 -5.02
C LEU A 94 -8.91 -0.08 -4.02
N VAL A 95 -7.59 -0.10 -4.08
CA VAL A 95 -6.74 -0.69 -3.05
C VAL A 95 -6.33 0.41 -2.09
N VAL A 96 -6.55 0.20 -0.80
CA VAL A 96 -6.10 1.09 0.27
C VAL A 96 -5.19 0.31 1.19
N SER A 97 -3.95 0.76 1.33
CA SER A 97 -2.93 0.05 2.08
C SER A 97 -2.33 0.89 3.19
N ASP A 98 -2.16 0.26 4.35
CA ASP A 98 -1.38 0.77 5.48
C ASP A 98 -0.42 -0.33 5.94
N VAL A 99 0.76 -0.34 5.30
CA VAL A 99 1.85 -1.25 5.62
C VAL A 99 3.15 -0.45 5.53
N MET A 100 4.04 -0.62 6.49
CA MET A 100 5.38 -0.03 6.41
C MET A 100 6.33 -1.02 5.72
N PHE A 101 6.49 -0.86 4.41
CA PHE A 101 7.35 -1.71 3.58
C PHE A 101 8.84 -1.37 3.77
N LYS A 102 9.68 -2.41 3.81
CA LYS A 102 11.14 -2.26 3.78
C LYS A 102 11.64 -1.99 2.36
N ASP A 103 11.11 -2.70 1.38
CA ASP A 103 11.47 -2.57 -0.04
C ASP A 103 10.32 -2.98 -0.98
N GLN A 104 10.56 -2.94 -2.29
CA GLN A 104 9.56 -3.31 -3.30
C GLN A 104 9.19 -4.80 -3.33
N TRP A 105 10.02 -5.68 -2.75
CA TRP A 105 9.73 -7.10 -2.70
C TRP A 105 8.70 -7.40 -1.62
N GLU A 106 8.78 -6.72 -0.47
CA GLU A 106 7.71 -6.81 0.53
C GLU A 106 6.37 -6.27 -0.01
N VAL A 107 6.39 -5.24 -0.87
CA VAL A 107 5.17 -4.81 -1.58
C VAL A 107 4.65 -5.94 -2.46
N CYS A 108 5.53 -6.57 -3.25
CA CYS A 108 5.17 -7.68 -4.14
C CYS A 108 4.54 -8.84 -3.36
N ASP A 109 5.18 -9.30 -2.30
CA ASP A 109 4.69 -10.40 -1.46
C ASP A 109 3.32 -10.05 -0.86
N MET A 110 3.18 -8.87 -0.27
CA MET A 110 1.92 -8.41 0.32
C MET A 110 0.79 -8.30 -0.72
N MET A 111 1.06 -7.76 -1.92
CA MET A 111 0.03 -7.66 -2.96
C MET A 111 -0.35 -9.04 -3.51
N ASN A 112 0.59 -9.98 -3.58
CA ASN A 112 0.31 -11.36 -3.96
C ASN A 112 -0.54 -12.08 -2.91
N ASP A 113 -0.28 -11.89 -1.62
CA ASP A 113 -1.06 -12.49 -0.52
C ASP A 113 -2.53 -12.03 -0.56
N TYR A 114 -2.76 -10.78 -0.97
CA TYR A 114 -4.10 -10.23 -1.19
C TYR A 114 -4.65 -10.47 -2.60
N GLU A 115 -3.89 -11.17 -3.45
CA GLU A 115 -4.25 -11.50 -4.84
C GLU A 115 -4.61 -10.25 -5.67
N ILE A 116 -3.77 -9.22 -5.56
CA ILE A 116 -3.87 -7.94 -6.27
C ILE A 116 -2.86 -7.89 -7.41
N ASP A 117 -3.37 -7.64 -8.62
CA ASP A 117 -2.59 -7.50 -9.84
C ASP A 117 -2.88 -6.13 -10.47
N PHE A 118 -2.00 -5.15 -10.20
CA PHE A 118 -2.15 -3.79 -10.73
C PHE A 118 -1.92 -3.71 -12.24
N LYS A 119 -1.19 -4.66 -12.84
CA LYS A 119 -0.90 -4.65 -14.28
C LYS A 119 -2.12 -5.07 -15.09
N GLU A 120 -2.79 -6.14 -14.65
CA GLU A 120 -4.01 -6.62 -15.28
C GLU A 120 -5.27 -5.96 -14.74
N GLY A 121 -5.17 -5.31 -13.58
CA GLY A 121 -6.28 -4.60 -12.93
C GLY A 121 -7.21 -5.53 -12.15
N ARG A 122 -6.68 -6.61 -11.59
CA ARG A 122 -7.46 -7.62 -10.87
C ARG A 122 -7.27 -7.46 -9.37
N VAL A 123 -8.37 -7.55 -8.63
CA VAL A 123 -8.40 -7.57 -7.17
C VAL A 123 -9.39 -8.65 -6.78
N LYS A 124 -8.95 -9.66 -6.04
CA LYS A 124 -9.85 -10.74 -5.59
C LYS A 124 -10.73 -10.27 -4.44
N GLY A 125 -11.96 -10.77 -4.39
CA GLY A 125 -12.94 -10.46 -3.34
C GLY A 125 -13.97 -9.42 -3.78
N ASP A 126 -14.33 -8.50 -2.88
CA ASP A 126 -15.16 -7.33 -3.25
C ASP A 126 -14.36 -6.47 -4.24
N PRO A 127 -14.77 -6.40 -5.52
CA PRO A 127 -13.99 -5.74 -6.55
C PRO A 127 -14.03 -4.20 -6.42
N THR A 128 -14.79 -3.65 -5.47
CA THR A 128 -14.94 -2.19 -5.35
C THR A 128 -13.87 -1.57 -4.46
N ILE A 129 -13.51 -2.24 -3.36
CA ILE A 129 -12.48 -1.78 -2.43
C ILE A 129 -11.80 -2.94 -1.71
N CYS A 130 -10.47 -2.92 -1.66
CA CYS A 130 -9.64 -3.86 -0.92
C CYS A 130 -8.75 -3.12 0.08
N PHE A 131 -8.68 -3.62 1.31
CA PHE A 131 -7.86 -3.05 2.38
C PHE A 131 -6.68 -3.97 2.67
N VAL A 132 -5.47 -3.47 2.48
CA VAL A 132 -4.23 -4.21 2.70
C VAL A 132 -3.58 -3.72 4.00
N ARG A 133 -3.42 -4.62 4.96
CA ARG A 133 -2.84 -4.34 6.28
C ARG A 133 -1.89 -5.44 6.72
N ASP A 134 -0.92 -5.06 7.55
CA ASP A 134 -0.01 -5.98 8.22
C ASP A 134 -0.54 -6.32 9.62
N TYR A 135 -1.28 -7.44 9.71
CA TYR A 135 -1.83 -7.94 10.97
C TYR A 135 -0.77 -8.48 11.94
N SER A 136 0.45 -8.77 11.47
CA SER A 136 1.50 -9.33 12.34
C SER A 136 1.90 -8.31 13.42
N ARG A 137 1.94 -7.02 13.06
CA ARG A 137 2.28 -5.94 14.00
C ARG A 137 1.13 -5.55 14.94
N ASP A 138 -0.11 -5.78 14.54
CA ASP A 138 -1.27 -5.58 15.43
C ASP A 138 -1.29 -6.63 16.55
N TRP A 139 -0.87 -7.87 16.27
CA TRP A 139 -0.77 -8.92 17.28
C TRP A 139 0.35 -8.67 18.30
N GLU A 140 1.50 -8.18 17.86
CA GLU A 140 2.61 -7.78 18.76
C GLU A 140 2.18 -6.62 19.68
N ALA A 141 1.40 -5.67 19.18
CA ALA A 141 0.87 -4.55 19.97
C ALA A 141 -0.22 -4.98 20.97
N VAL A 142 -0.98 -6.03 20.67
CA VAL A 142 -2.06 -6.55 21.54
C VAL A 142 -1.55 -7.57 22.57
N THR A 143 -0.49 -8.32 22.25
CA THR A 143 0.01 -9.41 23.11
C THR A 143 1.36 -9.15 23.77
N GLY A 144 2.10 -8.12 23.36
CA GLY A 144 3.44 -7.83 23.88
C GLY A 144 4.50 -8.88 23.51
N VAL A 145 4.20 -9.79 22.58
CA VAL A 145 5.12 -10.86 22.17
C VAL A 145 5.85 -10.42 20.90
N GLU A 146 7.15 -10.11 21.01
CA GLU A 146 8.03 -9.96 19.85
C GLU A 146 8.34 -11.34 19.26
N PHE A 147 7.87 -11.63 18.04
CA PHE A 147 8.23 -12.86 17.35
C PHE A 147 9.55 -12.66 16.60
N THR A 148 10.65 -13.11 17.19
CA THR A 148 11.91 -13.20 16.46
C THR A 148 11.81 -14.30 15.41
N ARG A 149 12.34 -14.04 14.21
CA ARG A 149 12.26 -14.89 13.01
C ARG A 149 12.73 -16.34 13.26
N ASP A 150 13.53 -16.57 14.30
CA ASP A 150 14.04 -17.89 14.71
C ASP A 150 12.99 -18.78 15.42
N SER A 151 11.86 -18.22 15.87
CA SER A 151 10.81 -18.95 16.62
C SER A 151 9.77 -19.66 15.75
N ILE A 152 9.76 -19.41 14.43
CA ILE A 152 8.80 -20.02 13.49
C ILE A 152 9.35 -21.34 12.93
N ASP A 153 10.67 -21.47 12.79
CA ASP A 153 11.32 -22.64 12.19
C ASP A 153 11.68 -23.74 13.21
N ALA A 154 11.78 -23.40 14.49
CA ALA A 154 11.90 -24.38 15.56
C ALA A 154 10.53 -24.51 16.22
N GLY A 155 9.89 -25.69 16.14
CA GLY A 155 8.65 -26.01 16.87
C GLY A 155 8.82 -26.01 18.41
N ALA A 156 9.32 -24.90 18.96
CA ALA A 156 9.61 -24.71 20.36
C ALA A 156 8.34 -24.20 21.08
N PRO A 157 8.03 -24.73 22.26
CA PRO A 157 6.81 -24.40 22.98
C PRO A 157 6.84 -22.95 23.46
N LEU A 158 5.71 -22.26 23.28
CA LEU A 158 5.43 -20.92 23.78
C LEU A 158 5.68 -20.86 25.30
N ILE A 159 6.67 -20.07 25.73
CA ILE A 159 6.87 -19.73 27.13
C ILE A 159 6.15 -18.40 27.38
N PHE A 160 5.09 -18.45 28.18
CA PHE A 160 4.39 -17.27 28.65
C PHE A 160 5.22 -16.61 29.76
N ALA A 161 5.72 -15.40 29.52
CA ALA A 161 6.15 -14.50 30.59
C ALA A 161 4.96 -13.57 30.88
N GLY A 162 4.20 -13.90 31.92
CA GLY A 162 3.17 -13.01 32.46
C GLY A 162 3.74 -12.21 33.63
N GLU A 163 3.42 -10.92 33.65
CA GLU A 163 3.07 -10.16 34.86
C GLU A 163 1.85 -9.29 34.56
#